data_AF-A0A6J4UAR2-F1
#
_entry.id   AF-A0A6J4UAR2-F1
#
_cell.length_a   1.000
_cell.length_b   1.000
_cell.length_c   1.000
_cell.angle_alpha   90.00
_cell.angle_beta   90.00
_cell.angle_gamma   90.00
#
_symmetry.space_group_name_H-M   'P 1'
#
loop_
_entity.id
_entity.type
_entity.pdbx_description
1 polymer ?
#
loop_
_entity_poly.entity_id
_entity_poly.type
_entity_poly.pdbx_seq_one_letter_code
_entity_poly.pdbx_strand_id
1 'polypeptide(L)'
;MTGTITQSPVRAYRPTPSDVLRLDGVVSGILAIALLGLGSPLAALLDLPVGLLRGVGGFLIAFAAVILWLAGRPVIPRGALLAVAGINLVWAIDSVVLLLTGWVEPSAIGVAFVLLQAAAVLSFAWLQILAARRPGSS
;
A
#
# COMPACT_ATOMS: atom_id res chain seq x y z
N MET A 1 6.99 29.29 46.88
CA MET A 1 6.20 28.17 46.35
C MET A 1 6.44 28.12 44.84
N THR A 2 7.38 27.29 44.39
CA THR A 2 7.77 27.19 42.98
C THR A 2 7.09 25.97 42.38
N GLY A 3 6.05 26.18 41.57
CA GLY A 3 5.31 25.12 40.91
C GLY A 3 6.17 24.45 39.84
N THR A 4 6.42 23.15 40.01
CA THR A 4 7.06 22.31 38.98
C THR A 4 5.99 21.95 37.96
N ILE A 5 6.08 22.51 36.75
CA ILE A 5 5.18 22.16 35.64
C ILE A 5 5.72 20.86 35.01
N THR A 6 5.05 19.74 35.29
CA THR A 6 5.31 18.46 34.63
C THR A 6 4.88 18.56 33.17
N GLN A 7 5.82 18.86 32.26
CA GLN A 7 5.59 18.71 30.83
C GLN A 7 5.54 17.21 30.50
N SER A 8 4.33 16.66 30.34
CA SER A 8 4.17 15.35 29.71
C SER A 8 4.63 15.45 28.26
N PRO A 9 5.70 14.75 27.82
CA PRO A 9 6.16 14.82 26.45
C PRO A 9 5.07 14.25 25.55
N VAL A 10 4.57 15.05 24.61
CA VAL A 10 3.72 14.57 23.53
C VAL A 10 4.53 13.53 22.75
N ARG A 11 4.30 12.25 23.01
CA ARG A 11 4.99 11.17 22.32
C ARG A 11 4.50 11.17 20.88
N ALA A 12 5.35 11.64 19.95
CA ALA A 12 5.05 11.54 18.52
C ALA A 12 4.67 10.09 18.20
N TYR A 13 3.45 9.87 17.70
CA TYR A 13 3.00 8.54 17.31
C TYR A 13 3.96 7.97 16.27
N ARG A 14 4.56 6.80 16.58
CA ARG A 14 5.43 6.07 15.66
C ARG A 14 4.74 4.75 15.31
N PRO A 15 4.19 4.61 14.09
CA PRO A 15 3.45 3.40 13.72
C PRO A 15 4.34 2.17 13.84
N THR A 16 3.84 1.09 14.43
CA THR A 16 4.56 -0.19 14.57
C THR A 16 4.64 -0.92 13.21
N PRO A 17 5.51 -1.95 13.06
CA PRO A 17 5.50 -2.78 11.86
C PRO A 17 4.14 -3.40 11.53
N SER A 18 3.37 -3.79 12.56
CA SER A 18 2.01 -4.29 12.39
C SER A 18 1.07 -3.21 11.87
N ASP A 19 1.12 -2.00 12.43
CA ASP A 19 0.28 -0.88 11.96
C ASP A 19 0.54 -0.54 10.49
N VAL A 20 1.82 -0.54 10.07
CA VAL A 20 2.21 -0.28 8.68
C VAL A 20 1.64 -1.35 7.74
N LEU A 21 1.77 -2.64 8.08
CA LEU A 21 1.23 -3.72 7.26
C LEU A 21 -0.31 -3.77 7.26
N ARG A 22 -0.96 -3.44 8.38
CA ARG A 22 -2.43 -3.35 8.45
C ARG A 22 -2.96 -2.24 7.56
N LEU A 23 -2.33 -1.07 7.59
CA LEU A 23 -2.74 0.06 6.78
C LEU A 23 -2.63 -0.26 5.29
N ASP A 24 -1.49 -0.80 4.85
CA ASP A 24 -1.32 -1.26 3.47
C ASP A 24 -2.36 -2.34 3.12
N GLY A 25 -2.50 -3.37 3.96
CA GLY A 25 -3.46 -4.46 3.78
C GLY A 25 -4.91 -4.02 3.61
N VAL A 26 -5.37 -3.11 4.46
CA VAL A 26 -6.74 -2.60 4.39
C VAL A 26 -6.94 -1.75 3.14
N VAL A 27 -6.01 -0.85 2.84
CA VAL A 27 -6.13 0.03 1.65
C VAL A 27 -6.08 -0.81 0.37
N SER A 28 -5.14 -1.74 0.26
CA SER A 28 -5.03 -2.69 -0.84
C SER A 28 -6.28 -3.56 -0.98
N GLY A 29 -6.85 -4.05 0.13
CA GLY A 29 -8.08 -4.83 0.15
C GLY A 29 -9.31 -4.04 -0.29
N ILE A 30 -9.47 -2.79 0.16
CA ILE A 30 -10.55 -1.91 -0.28
C ILE A 30 -10.45 -1.67 -1.80
N LEU A 31 -9.26 -1.36 -2.29
CA LEU A 31 -9.02 -1.16 -3.72
C LEU A 31 -9.33 -2.44 -4.51
N ALA A 32 -8.91 -3.61 -4.00
CA ALA A 32 -9.20 -4.90 -4.61
C ALA A 32 -10.71 -5.14 -4.78
N ILE A 33 -11.49 -4.92 -3.72
CA ILE A 33 -12.95 -5.09 -3.72
C ILE A 33 -13.59 -4.13 -4.72
N ALA A 34 -13.14 -2.87 -4.75
CA ALA A 34 -13.65 -1.87 -5.70
C ALA A 34 -13.36 -2.30 -7.16
N LEU A 35 -12.15 -2.75 -7.47
CA LEU A 35 -11.76 -3.16 -8.82
C LEU A 35 -12.48 -4.43 -9.28
N LEU A 36 -12.73 -5.39 -8.38
CA LEU A 36 -13.46 -6.62 -8.68
C LEU A 36 -14.96 -6.34 -8.86
N GLY A 37 -15.59 -5.64 -7.92
CA GLY A 37 -17.03 -5.39 -7.89
C GLY A 37 -17.49 -4.31 -8.86
N LEU A 38 -16.68 -3.27 -9.04
CA LEU A 38 -16.99 -2.11 -9.90
C LEU A 38 -16.13 -2.09 -11.17
N GLY A 39 -15.52 -3.21 -11.55
CA GLY A 39 -14.60 -3.26 -12.69
C GLY A 39 -15.17 -2.68 -13.98
N SER A 40 -16.41 -3.01 -14.35
CA SER A 40 -17.03 -2.50 -15.59
C SER A 40 -17.28 -0.98 -15.58
N PRO A 41 -17.95 -0.39 -14.56
CA PRO A 41 -18.11 1.06 -14.51
C PRO A 41 -16.79 1.81 -14.34
N LEU A 42 -15.83 1.27 -13.58
CA LEU A 42 -14.49 1.85 -13.48
C LEU A 42 -13.73 1.78 -14.81
N ALA A 43 -13.83 0.68 -15.55
CA ALA A 43 -13.22 0.54 -16.88
C ALA A 43 -13.71 1.64 -17.83
N ALA A 44 -15.01 1.90 -17.85
CA ALA A 44 -15.60 2.97 -18.67
C ALA A 44 -15.14 4.37 -18.23
N LEU A 45 -14.98 4.62 -16.93
CA LEU A 45 -14.54 5.92 -16.41
C LEU A 45 -13.05 6.19 -16.65
N LEU A 46 -12.23 5.16 -16.44
CA LEU A 46 -10.77 5.25 -16.46
C LEU A 46 -10.19 5.01 -17.85
N ASP A 47 -11.01 4.56 -18.80
CA ASP A 47 -10.60 4.08 -20.13
C ASP A 47 -9.54 2.96 -20.04
N LEU A 48 -9.82 1.99 -19.17
CA LEU A 48 -8.93 0.85 -18.89
C LEU A 48 -9.64 -0.47 -19.20
N PRO A 49 -8.92 -1.50 -19.69
CA PRO A 49 -9.52 -2.80 -19.94
C PRO A 49 -10.13 -3.41 -18.66
N VAL A 50 -11.39 -3.86 -18.72
CA VAL A 50 -12.05 -4.48 -17.56
C VAL A 50 -11.30 -5.70 -17.03
N GLY A 51 -10.68 -6.46 -17.93
CA GLY A 51 -9.85 -7.62 -17.59
C GLY A 51 -8.62 -7.22 -16.79
N LEU A 52 -8.00 -6.08 -17.11
CA LEU A 52 -6.88 -5.53 -16.36
C LEU A 52 -7.34 -5.15 -14.95
N LEU A 53 -8.44 -4.42 -14.80
CA LEU A 53 -8.94 -4.01 -13.48
C LEU A 53 -9.30 -5.21 -12.60
N ARG A 54 -9.99 -6.22 -13.15
CA ARG A 54 -10.34 -7.44 -12.40
C ARG A 54 -9.11 -8.28 -12.07
N GLY A 55 -8.15 -8.39 -12.99
CA GLY A 55 -6.89 -9.08 -12.76
C GLY A 55 -6.09 -8.44 -11.63
N VAL A 56 -5.96 -7.10 -11.65
CA VAL A 56 -5.33 -6.32 -10.58
C VAL A 56 -6.09 -6.51 -9.27
N GLY A 57 -7.41 -6.42 -9.26
CA GLY A 57 -8.22 -6.65 -8.07
C GLY A 57 -8.02 -8.05 -7.48
N GLY A 58 -7.93 -9.07 -8.34
CA GLY A 58 -7.64 -10.45 -7.93
C GLY A 58 -6.23 -10.63 -7.34
N PHE A 59 -5.23 -9.95 -7.89
CA PHE A 59 -3.89 -9.91 -7.28
C PHE A 59 -3.93 -9.20 -5.92
N LEU A 60 -4.54 -8.01 -5.86
CA LEU A 60 -4.56 -7.19 -4.65
C LEU A 60 -5.30 -7.86 -3.49
N ILE A 61 -6.36 -8.63 -3.76
CA ILE A 61 -7.06 -9.35 -2.67
C ILE A 61 -6.16 -10.44 -2.07
N ALA A 62 -5.40 -11.17 -2.90
CA ALA A 62 -4.44 -12.16 -2.42
C ALA A 62 -3.28 -11.51 -1.67
N PHE A 63 -2.74 -10.41 -2.22
CA PHE A 63 -1.69 -9.62 -1.57
C PHE A 63 -2.14 -9.08 -0.21
N ALA A 64 -3.30 -8.43 -0.16
CA ALA A 64 -3.93 -7.90 1.06
C ALA A 64 -4.10 -9.00 2.12
N ALA A 65 -4.58 -10.19 1.73
CA ALA A 65 -4.72 -11.31 2.65
C ALA A 65 -3.39 -11.74 3.28
N VAL A 66 -2.33 -11.85 2.47
CA VAL A 66 -0.99 -12.23 2.95
C VAL A 66 -0.43 -11.18 3.93
N ILE A 67 -0.54 -9.90 3.60
CA ILE A 67 0.03 -8.84 4.45
C ILE A 67 -0.78 -8.62 5.73
N LEU A 68 -2.11 -8.76 5.69
CA LEU A 68 -2.94 -8.71 6.90
C LEU A 68 -2.69 -9.90 7.82
N TRP A 69 -2.49 -11.10 7.25
CA TRP A 69 -2.06 -12.27 8.01
C TRP A 69 -0.70 -12.05 8.67
N LEU A 70 0.27 -11.48 7.94
CA LEU A 70 1.59 -11.15 8.47
C LEU A 70 1.48 -10.11 9.60
N ALA A 71 0.60 -9.12 9.45
CA ALA A 71 0.39 -8.09 10.45
C ALA A 71 -0.25 -8.62 11.76
N GLY A 72 -0.86 -9.81 11.73
CA GLY A 72 -1.37 -10.51 12.91
C GLY A 72 -0.32 -11.33 13.67
N ARG A 73 0.93 -11.44 13.16
CA ARG A 73 1.97 -12.24 13.80
C ARG A 73 2.54 -11.53 15.04
N PRO A 74 2.89 -12.28 16.11
CA PRO A 74 3.55 -11.71 17.30
C PRO A 74 4.90 -11.08 16.99
N VAL A 75 5.64 -11.67 16.04
CA VAL A 75 6.94 -11.18 15.57
C VAL A 75 6.89 -11.14 14.05
N ILE A 76 7.11 -9.96 13.47
CA ILE A 76 7.19 -9.76 12.02
C ILE A 76 8.67 -9.73 11.65
N PRO A 77 9.17 -10.71 10.86
CA PRO A 77 10.57 -10.75 10.49
C PRO A 77 10.90 -9.58 9.56
N ARG A 78 12.10 -8.99 9.74
CA ARG A 78 12.61 -7.90 8.88
C ARG A 78 12.55 -8.24 7.40
N GLY A 79 12.89 -9.49 7.04
CA GLY A 79 12.85 -9.95 5.65
C GLY A 79 11.45 -9.85 5.02
N ALA A 80 10.39 -10.10 5.79
CA ALA A 80 9.03 -10.00 5.27
C ALA A 80 8.61 -8.54 5.02
N LEU A 81 8.99 -7.60 5.90
CA LEU A 81 8.76 -6.17 5.66
C LEU A 81 9.46 -5.70 4.38
N LEU A 82 10.72 -6.12 4.18
CA LEU A 82 11.47 -5.77 2.97
C LEU A 82 10.92 -6.43 1.71
N ALA A 83 10.40 -7.66 1.82
CA ALA A 83 9.74 -8.33 0.70
C ALA A 83 8.46 -7.60 0.26
N VAL A 84 7.60 -7.22 1.21
CA VAL A 84 6.40 -6.42 0.93
C VAL A 84 6.78 -5.07 0.32
N ALA A 85 7.81 -4.41 0.86
CA ALA A 85 8.33 -3.17 0.27
C ALA A 85 8.84 -3.35 -1.15
N GLY A 86 9.55 -4.45 -1.43
CA GLY A 86 10.03 -4.79 -2.76
C GLY A 86 8.89 -4.99 -3.75
N ILE A 87 7.83 -5.70 -3.36
CA ILE A 87 6.63 -5.88 -4.19
C ILE A 87 5.97 -4.53 -4.49
N ASN A 88 5.79 -3.68 -3.49
CA ASN A 88 5.21 -2.35 -3.67
C ASN A 88 6.08 -1.45 -4.56
N LEU A 89 7.41 -1.55 -4.49
CA LEU A 89 8.33 -0.83 -5.37
C LEU A 89 8.21 -1.31 -6.83
N VAL A 90 8.20 -2.62 -7.05
CA VAL A 90 8.00 -3.19 -8.40
C VAL A 90 6.65 -2.73 -8.96
N TRP A 91 5.59 -2.79 -8.15
CA TRP A 91 4.26 -2.35 -8.54
C TRP A 91 4.22 -0.86 -8.93
N ALA A 92 4.88 0.01 -8.17
CA ALA A 92 4.97 1.43 -8.49
C ALA A 92 5.70 1.68 -9.81
N ILE A 93 6.81 0.95 -10.06
CA ILE A 93 7.56 1.04 -11.32
C ILE A 93 6.71 0.55 -12.48
N ASP A 94 6.09 -0.62 -12.35
CA ASP A 94 5.22 -1.20 -13.39
C ASP A 94 4.05 -0.27 -13.72
N SER A 95 3.50 0.42 -12.72
CA SER A 95 2.43 1.41 -12.93
C SER A 95 2.89 2.59 -13.81
N VAL A 96 4.12 3.07 -13.63
CA VAL A 96 4.68 4.13 -14.47
C VAL A 96 5.01 3.60 -15.86
N VAL A 97 5.60 2.40 -15.95
CA VAL A 97 5.91 1.73 -17.24
C VAL A 97 4.63 1.49 -18.05
N LEU A 98 3.54 1.06 -17.42
CA LEU A 98 2.24 0.88 -18.05
C LEU A 98 1.78 2.15 -18.78
N LEU A 99 1.95 3.32 -18.16
CA LEU A 99 1.56 4.62 -18.74
C LEU A 99 2.51 5.11 -19.84
N LEU A 100 3.79 4.73 -19.79
CA LEU A 100 4.80 5.18 -20.75
C LEU A 100 4.89 4.30 -22.01
N THR A 101 4.45 3.05 -21.93
CA THR A 101 4.58 2.08 -23.03
C THR A 101 3.46 2.15 -24.06
N GLY A 102 2.36 2.84 -23.76
CA GLY A 102 1.16 2.84 -24.61
C GLY A 102 0.43 1.49 -24.65
N TRP A 103 0.73 0.59 -23.70
CA TRP A 103 0.01 -0.70 -23.61
C TRP A 103 -1.47 -0.51 -23.28
N VAL A 104 -1.80 0.60 -22.61
CA VAL A 104 -3.16 1.11 -22.39
C VAL A 104 -3.20 2.60 -22.71
N GLU A 105 -4.39 3.12 -23.01
CA GLU A 105 -4.63 4.55 -23.27
C GLU A 105 -5.69 5.06 -22.27
N PRO A 106 -5.33 5.31 -21.00
CA PRO A 106 -6.30 5.70 -19.98
C PRO A 106 -6.78 7.14 -20.21
N SER A 107 -7.98 7.44 -19.74
CA SER A 107 -8.47 8.82 -19.65
C SER A 107 -7.60 9.65 -18.69
N ALA A 108 -7.74 10.98 -18.68
CA ALA A 108 -7.01 11.82 -17.73
C ALA A 108 -7.28 11.41 -16.26
N ILE A 109 -8.50 10.98 -15.95
CA ILE A 109 -8.87 10.44 -14.63
C ILE A 109 -8.21 9.06 -14.42
N GLY A 110 -8.15 8.22 -15.46
CA GLY A 110 -7.42 6.95 -15.45
C GLY A 110 -5.93 7.11 -15.12
N VAL A 111 -5.26 8.05 -15.78
CA VAL A 111 -3.86 8.40 -15.50
C VAL A 111 -3.69 8.85 -14.04
N ALA A 112 -4.54 9.78 -13.57
CA ALA A 112 -4.50 10.24 -12.19
C ALA A 112 -4.72 9.10 -11.19
N PHE A 113 -5.65 8.19 -11.47
CA PHE A 113 -5.91 7.00 -10.65
C PHE A 113 -4.68 6.08 -10.56
N VAL A 114 -4.05 5.76 -11.71
CA VAL A 114 -2.85 4.91 -11.75
C VAL A 114 -1.70 5.56 -10.99
N LEU A 115 -1.47 6.87 -11.16
CA LEU A 115 -0.41 7.59 -10.45
C LEU A 115 -0.69 7.70 -8.94
N LEU A 116 -1.95 7.92 -8.55
CA LEU A 116 -2.33 8.02 -7.14
C LEU A 116 -2.08 6.71 -6.39
N GLN A 117 -2.51 5.57 -6.96
CA GLN A 117 -2.23 4.28 -6.33
C GLN A 117 -0.74 3.93 -6.33
N ALA A 118 0.01 4.31 -7.39
CA ALA A 118 1.46 4.13 -7.44
C ALA A 118 2.18 4.91 -6.32
N ALA A 119 1.77 6.17 -6.09
CA ALA A 119 2.29 6.98 -5.00
C ALA A 119 1.92 6.43 -3.62
N ALA A 120 0.71 5.87 -3.47
CA ALA A 120 0.27 5.24 -2.23
C ALA A 120 1.13 4.01 -1.89
N VAL A 121 1.32 3.08 -2.84
CA VAL A 121 2.14 1.88 -2.59
C VAL A 121 3.62 2.23 -2.39
N LEU A 122 4.13 3.26 -3.07
CA LEU A 122 5.49 3.77 -2.82
C LEU A 122 5.64 4.32 -1.40
N SER A 123 4.61 5.01 -0.90
CA SER A 123 4.56 5.50 0.47
C SER A 123 4.55 4.34 1.48
N PHE A 124 3.80 3.27 1.20
CA PHE A 124 3.83 2.06 2.02
C PHE A 124 5.19 1.36 2.00
N ALA A 125 5.81 1.22 0.82
CA ALA A 125 7.16 0.67 0.70
C ALA A 125 8.17 1.45 1.57
N TRP A 126 8.10 2.78 1.53
CA TRP A 126 8.93 3.64 2.38
C TRP A 126 8.71 3.36 3.87
N LEU A 127 7.46 3.30 4.33
CA LEU A 127 7.12 3.01 5.73
C LEU A 127 7.59 1.61 6.15
N GLN A 128 7.50 0.61 5.27
CA GLN A 128 7.95 -0.76 5.51
C GLN A 128 9.47 -0.83 5.66
N ILE A 129 10.21 -0.10 4.82
CA ILE A 129 11.67 0.03 4.92
C ILE A 129 12.06 0.70 6.25
N LEU A 130 11.36 1.77 6.65
CA LEU A 130 11.61 2.45 7.92
C LEU A 130 11.29 1.53 9.12
N ALA A 131 10.21 0.75 9.05
CA ALA A 131 9.86 -0.23 10.08
C ALA A 131 10.91 -1.35 10.18
N ALA A 132 11.43 -1.82 9.04
CA ALA A 132 12.45 -2.87 8.95
C ALA A 132 13.81 -2.44 9.54
N ARG A 133 14.12 -1.14 9.54
CA ARG A 133 15.37 -0.57 10.09
C ARG A 133 15.40 -0.48 11.61
N ARG A 134 14.28 -0.70 12.30
CA ARG A 134 14.22 -0.60 13.75
C ARG A 134 14.97 -1.77 14.41
N PRO A 135 15.78 -1.52 15.45
CA PRO A 135 16.36 -2.59 16.24
C PRO A 135 15.22 -3.43 16.85
N GLY A 136 15.30 -4.76 16.73
CA GLY A 136 14.44 -5.63 17.51
C GLY A 136 14.78 -5.44 18.99
N SER A 137 13.79 -5.10 19.82
CA SER A 137 13.95 -5.21 21.27
C SER A 137 13.93 -6.70 21.61
N SER A 138 15.08 -7.35 21.46
CA SER A 138 15.38 -8.68 21.99
C SER A 138 15.41 -8.67 23.51
#